data_AF-A0A496XAL9-F1
#
_entry.id   AF-A0A496XAL9-F1
#
_cell.length_a   1.000
_cell.length_b   1.000
_cell.length_c   1.000
_cell.angle_alpha   90.00
_cell.angle_beta   90.00
_cell.angle_gamma   90.00
#
_symmetry.space_group_name_H-M   'P 1'
#
loop_
_entity.id
_entity.type
_entity.pdbx_description
1 polymer ?
#
loop_
_entity_poly.entity_id
_entity_poly.type
_entity_poly.pdbx_seq_one_letter_code
_entity_poly.pdbx_strand_id
1 'polypeptide(L)'
;MNPISKTFQYGKHTVTLETGRIARQASGAVVCSMDDTVVLCTVVGAKNVRAGQDFFPLTVNYQEKTYAAGKIPAGFFKREGRPNEKETLTCRLIDRPIRPLFPDGFKNEVQVVLTVMSSNKDIDPDIPALIGASAALAISGLPFNGPVGAARVGFTEADGYLLNPGFAALKDSRLDMVVAGTKDAVLMVESEASELSEDLMLGAVLYAHQEMQAVIQVIEELASEAGKPKWDWQAEPENIAVADRLQTEIGAGIEEAYLVTDKQERTVRLGDLRAGAIATLVVEGGDINEDDVREAFKKLEKKIVRGRIIRGEPRIDGRDSTTVRPVAVEVGLLPSTHGSALFTRGETQAIVVTTLGSLRDAQRLETLQGSKEDGFMLHYNFPPYSVGEAGRMGGTSRRETGHGRLARRGIAAVLPDQDAFPYTIRVVSEITESNGSSSMASVCGSSLALMDAGVPLKAPVAGIAMGLVKEESGFAVLTDILGDEDHLGDMDFKVAGTSAGITALQMDIK
;
A
#
# COMPACT_ATOMS: atom_id res chain seq x y z
N MET A 1 -17.67 6.50 -35.21
CA MET A 1 -17.90 6.90 -33.81
C MET A 1 -16.79 7.86 -33.44
N ASN A 2 -17.15 9.00 -32.86
CA ASN A 2 -16.19 10.08 -32.59
C ASN A 2 -15.60 9.85 -31.21
N PRO A 3 -14.28 9.60 -31.08
CA PRO A 3 -13.64 9.55 -29.78
C PRO A 3 -13.71 10.92 -29.10
N ILE A 4 -13.84 10.93 -27.78
CA ILE A 4 -13.67 12.13 -26.96
C ILE A 4 -12.26 12.06 -26.38
N SER A 5 -11.49 13.13 -26.57
CA SER A 5 -10.09 13.16 -26.15
C SER A 5 -9.74 14.48 -25.47
N LYS A 6 -8.97 14.41 -24.38
CA LYS A 6 -8.31 15.56 -23.75
C LYS A 6 -6.80 15.36 -23.82
N THR A 7 -6.07 16.40 -24.23
CA THR A 7 -4.60 16.39 -24.28
C THR A 7 -4.07 17.59 -23.51
N PHE A 8 -3.06 17.38 -22.68
CA PHE A 8 -2.45 18.42 -21.85
C PHE A 8 -0.96 18.15 -21.65
N GLN A 9 -0.23 19.18 -21.23
CA GLN A 9 1.17 19.06 -20.83
C GLN A 9 1.25 18.72 -19.35
N TYR A 10 2.08 17.73 -19.02
CA TYR A 10 2.36 17.33 -17.64
C TYR A 10 3.88 17.23 -17.43
N GLY A 11 4.46 18.31 -16.90
CA GLY A 11 5.90 18.50 -16.93
C GLY A 11 6.41 18.58 -18.38
N LYS A 12 7.37 17.70 -18.72
CA LYS A 12 7.94 17.60 -20.06
C LYS A 12 7.15 16.67 -21.01
N HIS A 13 6.11 16.00 -20.51
CA HIS A 13 5.41 14.95 -21.23
C HIS A 13 4.04 15.43 -21.72
N THR A 14 3.65 14.96 -22.90
CA THR A 14 2.29 15.17 -23.42
C THR A 14 1.42 14.00 -23.00
N VAL A 15 0.34 14.28 -22.27
CA VAL A 15 -0.62 13.26 -21.83
C VAL A 15 -1.92 13.41 -22.60
N THR A 16 -2.43 12.29 -23.13
CA THR A 16 -3.72 12.21 -23.83
C THR A 16 -4.61 11.16 -23.18
N LEU A 17 -5.84 11.55 -22.85
CA LEU A 17 -6.90 10.66 -22.37
C LEU A 17 -7.97 10.54 -23.45
N GLU A 18 -8.19 9.33 -23.98
CA GLU A 18 -9.21 9.05 -25.01
C GLU A 18 -10.27 8.08 -24.47
N THR A 19 -11.56 8.38 -24.71
CA THR A 19 -12.68 7.48 -24.41
C THR A 19 -13.71 7.40 -25.54
N GLY A 20 -14.69 6.51 -25.39
CA GLY A 20 -15.85 6.36 -26.29
C GLY A 20 -15.64 5.43 -27.48
N ARG A 21 -14.39 5.15 -27.88
CA ARG A 21 -14.08 4.28 -29.04
C ARG A 21 -13.79 2.82 -28.65
N ILE A 22 -13.01 2.59 -27.61
CA ILE A 22 -12.47 1.27 -27.21
C ILE A 22 -13.19 0.75 -25.96
N ALA A 23 -13.39 -0.57 -25.88
CA ALA A 23 -13.98 -1.27 -24.71
C ALA A 23 -15.33 -0.71 -24.22
N ARG A 24 -16.21 -0.31 -25.16
CA ARG A 24 -17.49 0.37 -24.89
C ARG A 24 -18.49 -0.39 -23.98
N GLN A 25 -18.28 -1.69 -23.77
CA GLN A 25 -19.12 -2.50 -22.88
C GLN A 25 -18.73 -2.37 -21.40
N ALA A 26 -17.53 -1.88 -21.09
CA ALA A 26 -17.09 -1.67 -19.72
C ALA A 26 -17.89 -0.53 -19.04
N SER A 27 -17.91 -0.50 -17.70
CA SER A 27 -18.49 0.60 -16.94
C SER A 27 -17.75 1.91 -17.26
N GLY A 28 -16.42 1.90 -17.28
CA GLY A 28 -15.59 2.99 -17.79
C GLY A 28 -14.40 2.43 -18.59
N ALA A 29 -13.97 3.16 -19.63
CA ALA A 29 -12.81 2.78 -20.43
C ALA A 29 -12.08 4.03 -20.94
N VAL A 30 -10.79 4.12 -20.64
CA VAL A 30 -9.92 5.21 -21.07
C VAL A 30 -8.63 4.62 -21.62
N VAL A 31 -8.18 5.11 -22.77
CA VAL A 31 -6.80 4.93 -23.24
C VAL A 31 -6.01 6.13 -22.76
N CYS A 32 -5.05 5.90 -21.87
CA CYS A 32 -4.13 6.93 -21.40
C CYS A 32 -2.80 6.77 -22.14
N SER A 33 -2.38 7.83 -22.82
CA SER A 33 -1.08 7.92 -23.47
C SER A 33 -0.25 8.98 -22.78
N MET A 34 1.00 8.69 -22.46
CA MET A 34 2.00 9.65 -22.02
C MET A 34 3.22 9.49 -22.93
N ASP A 35 3.37 10.44 -23.85
CA ASP A 35 4.17 10.29 -25.06
C ASP A 35 3.87 8.94 -25.77
N ASP A 36 4.86 8.08 -26.00
CA ASP A 36 4.69 6.79 -26.69
C ASP A 36 4.25 5.62 -25.78
N THR A 37 4.11 5.86 -24.47
CA THR A 37 3.60 4.86 -23.52
C THR A 37 2.08 4.93 -23.47
N VAL A 38 1.41 3.82 -23.79
CA VAL A 38 -0.05 3.74 -23.91
C VAL A 38 -0.60 2.62 -23.03
N VAL A 39 -1.58 2.94 -22.18
CA VAL A 39 -2.25 2.00 -21.28
C VAL A 39 -3.76 2.02 -21.53
N LEU A 40 -4.33 0.84 -21.83
CA LEU A 40 -5.79 0.66 -21.86
C LEU A 40 -6.27 0.39 -20.44
N CYS A 41 -7.10 1.30 -19.92
CA CYS A 41 -7.60 1.26 -18.56
C CYS A 41 -9.12 1.04 -18.60
N THR A 42 -9.59 -0.06 -18.01
CA THR A 42 -11.01 -0.41 -17.99
C THR A 42 -11.49 -0.68 -16.58
N VAL A 43 -12.74 -0.29 -16.32
CA VAL A 43 -13.42 -0.48 -15.04
C VAL A 43 -14.75 -1.18 -15.30
N VAL A 44 -15.03 -2.22 -14.51
CA VAL A 44 -16.33 -2.88 -14.48
C VAL A 44 -16.80 -2.95 -13.04
N GLY A 45 -18.00 -2.42 -12.78
CA GLY A 45 -18.69 -2.59 -11.51
C GLY A 45 -19.89 -3.52 -11.66
N ALA A 46 -20.01 -4.52 -10.79
CA ALA A 46 -21.17 -5.39 -10.71
C ALA A 46 -22.39 -4.62 -10.23
N LYS A 47 -23.53 -4.74 -10.93
CA LYS A 47 -24.76 -4.00 -10.59
C LYS A 47 -25.41 -4.47 -9.29
N ASN A 48 -25.26 -5.75 -8.96
CA ASN A 48 -25.81 -6.36 -7.76
C ASN A 48 -24.68 -6.81 -6.83
N VAL A 49 -24.91 -6.68 -5.52
CA VAL A 49 -24.03 -7.23 -4.48
C VAL A 49 -24.24 -8.75 -4.43
N ARG A 50 -23.15 -9.51 -4.26
CA ARG A 50 -23.25 -10.97 -4.10
C ARG A 50 -23.86 -11.29 -2.73
N ALA A 51 -24.68 -12.33 -2.65
CA ALA A 51 -25.26 -12.77 -1.37
C ALA A 51 -24.14 -13.09 -0.36
N GLY A 52 -24.26 -12.56 0.86
CA GLY A 52 -23.27 -12.74 1.94
C GLY A 52 -21.96 -11.97 1.77
N GLN A 53 -21.90 -10.98 0.87
CA GLN A 53 -20.72 -10.12 0.71
C GLN A 53 -20.63 -9.14 1.88
N ASP A 54 -19.62 -9.28 2.73
CA ASP A 54 -19.39 -8.50 3.95
C ASP A 54 -18.24 -7.48 3.84
N PHE A 55 -17.46 -7.54 2.76
CA PHE A 55 -16.37 -6.60 2.47
C PHE A 55 -16.49 -5.99 1.07
N PHE A 56 -15.79 -4.88 0.80
CA PHE A 56 -15.71 -4.28 -0.53
C PHE A 56 -14.73 -5.03 -1.46
N PRO A 57 -15.19 -5.75 -2.50
CA PRO A 57 -14.32 -6.53 -3.37
C PRO A 57 -13.81 -5.69 -4.54
N LEU A 58 -12.77 -4.90 -4.26
CA LEU A 58 -11.98 -4.22 -5.28
C LEU A 58 -10.79 -5.07 -5.71
N THR A 59 -10.68 -5.32 -7.02
CA THR A 59 -9.52 -5.98 -7.63
C THR A 59 -8.92 -5.12 -8.74
N VAL A 60 -7.64 -4.77 -8.56
CA VAL A 60 -6.82 -4.15 -9.60
C VAL A 60 -5.90 -5.18 -10.24
N ASN A 61 -5.93 -5.26 -11.58
CA ASN A 61 -5.05 -6.09 -12.39
C ASN A 61 -4.29 -5.21 -13.38
N TYR A 62 -2.98 -5.13 -13.22
CA TYR A 62 -2.07 -4.47 -14.15
C TYR A 62 -1.25 -5.53 -14.90
N GLN A 63 -1.13 -5.38 -16.22
CA GLN A 63 -0.38 -6.30 -17.08
C GLN A 63 0.46 -5.57 -18.13
N GLU A 64 1.72 -5.96 -18.23
CA GLU A 64 2.66 -5.52 -19.25
C GLU A 64 2.70 -6.53 -20.40
N LYS A 65 2.28 -6.11 -21.60
CA LYS A 65 2.33 -6.99 -22.77
C LYS A 65 3.66 -6.83 -23.49
N THR A 66 4.35 -7.91 -23.80
CA THR A 66 5.70 -7.80 -24.39
C THR A 66 5.65 -7.20 -25.80
N TYR A 67 4.52 -7.32 -26.50
CA TYR A 67 4.30 -6.64 -27.77
C TYR A 67 4.34 -5.11 -27.62
N ALA A 68 4.08 -4.55 -26.43
CA ALA A 68 4.18 -3.12 -26.19
C ALA A 68 5.59 -2.57 -26.44
N ALA A 69 6.60 -3.45 -26.36
CA ALA A 69 8.00 -3.16 -26.70
C ALA A 69 8.46 -3.88 -27.99
N GLY A 70 7.54 -4.43 -28.78
CA GLY A 70 7.85 -5.19 -30.00
C GLY A 70 8.56 -6.53 -29.76
N LYS A 71 8.38 -7.14 -28.58
CA LYS A 71 9.06 -8.39 -28.17
C LYS A 71 8.09 -9.57 -28.09
N ILE A 72 8.60 -10.77 -28.35
CA ILE A 72 7.92 -12.04 -28.07
C ILE A 72 8.32 -12.51 -26.65
N PRO A 73 7.41 -13.00 -25.79
CA PRO A 73 7.74 -13.41 -24.43
C PRO A 73 8.84 -14.49 -24.36
N ALA A 74 9.75 -14.38 -23.39
CA ALA A 74 10.93 -15.22 -23.28
C ALA A 74 10.67 -16.67 -22.78
N GLY A 75 9.44 -17.03 -22.38
CA GLY A 75 9.10 -18.37 -21.87
C GLY A 75 8.93 -19.46 -22.94
N PHE A 76 8.77 -20.71 -22.49
CA PHE A 76 8.48 -21.87 -23.35
C PHE A 76 7.18 -21.70 -24.14
N PHE A 77 6.13 -21.20 -23.48
CA PHE A 77 4.80 -21.02 -24.08
C PHE A 77 4.66 -19.78 -24.98
N LYS A 78 5.67 -18.90 -25.05
CA LYS A 78 5.64 -17.65 -25.84
C LYS A 78 4.39 -16.79 -25.60
N ARG A 79 3.95 -16.74 -24.33
CA ARG A 79 2.74 -16.03 -23.87
C ARG A 79 2.98 -15.43 -22.49
N GLU A 80 2.43 -14.26 -22.23
CA GLU A 80 2.42 -13.66 -20.89
C GLU A 80 1.68 -14.57 -19.90
N GLY A 81 2.31 -14.81 -18.76
CA GLY A 81 1.84 -15.74 -17.74
C GLY A 81 1.17 -15.04 -16.56
N ARG A 82 1.46 -15.55 -15.36
CA ARG A 82 1.07 -14.88 -14.11
C ARG A 82 1.81 -13.55 -13.97
N PRO A 83 1.21 -12.55 -13.29
CA PRO A 83 1.88 -11.29 -13.03
C PRO A 83 3.23 -11.48 -12.34
N ASN A 84 4.24 -10.76 -12.81
CA ASN A 84 5.55 -10.71 -12.17
C ASN A 84 5.54 -9.76 -10.95
N GLU A 85 6.69 -9.60 -10.31
CA GLU A 85 6.82 -8.75 -9.13
C GLU A 85 6.46 -7.29 -9.43
N LYS A 86 7.00 -6.72 -10.52
CA LYS A 86 6.71 -5.34 -10.96
C LYS A 86 5.22 -5.16 -11.20
N GLU A 87 4.60 -6.06 -11.96
CA GLU A 87 3.16 -5.97 -12.25
C GLU A 87 2.33 -6.03 -10.97
N THR A 88 2.70 -6.89 -10.02
CA THR A 88 2.03 -7.02 -8.72
C THR A 88 2.18 -5.75 -7.87
N LEU A 89 3.37 -5.14 -7.87
CA LEU A 89 3.64 -3.88 -7.17
C LEU A 89 2.85 -2.73 -7.80
N THR A 90 2.77 -2.65 -9.13
CA THR A 90 1.96 -1.64 -9.82
C THR A 90 0.47 -1.84 -9.55
N CYS A 91 -0.03 -3.08 -9.46
CA CYS A 91 -1.40 -3.33 -9.00
C CYS A 91 -1.66 -2.68 -7.64
N ARG A 92 -0.72 -2.83 -6.70
CA ARG A 92 -0.84 -2.25 -5.34
C ARG A 92 -0.73 -0.74 -5.36
N LEU A 93 0.20 -0.19 -6.14
CA LEU A 93 0.38 1.26 -6.30
C LEU A 93 -0.91 1.93 -6.75
N ILE A 94 -1.69 1.27 -7.62
CA ILE A 94 -2.98 1.78 -8.10
C ILE A 94 -4.12 1.49 -7.12
N ASP A 95 -4.17 0.31 -6.50
CA ASP A 95 -5.23 -0.08 -5.56
C ASP A 95 -5.28 0.80 -4.32
N ARG A 96 -4.12 1.11 -3.74
CA ARG A 96 -3.97 1.86 -2.48
C ARG A 96 -4.68 3.24 -2.49
N PRO A 97 -4.45 4.14 -3.46
CA PRO A 97 -5.09 5.46 -3.45
C PRO A 97 -6.55 5.45 -3.92
N ILE A 98 -7.01 4.45 -4.67
CA ILE A 98 -8.42 4.43 -5.15
C ILE A 98 -9.36 3.73 -4.16
N ARG A 99 -8.87 2.77 -3.37
CA ARG A 99 -9.67 2.00 -2.41
C ARG A 99 -10.40 2.85 -1.38
N PRO A 100 -9.76 3.82 -0.67
CA PRO A 100 -10.45 4.64 0.33
C PRO A 100 -11.48 5.61 -0.25
N LEU A 101 -11.48 5.82 -1.57
CA LEU A 101 -12.39 6.76 -2.22
C LEU A 101 -13.74 6.14 -2.60
N PHE A 102 -13.94 4.84 -2.36
CA PHE A 102 -15.26 4.25 -2.44
C PHE A 102 -15.99 4.49 -1.11
N PRO A 103 -17.27 4.93 -1.13
CA PRO A 103 -18.00 5.19 0.10
C PRO A 103 -18.08 3.95 1.01
N ASP A 104 -18.06 4.22 2.31
CA ASP A 104 -18.30 3.19 3.32
C ASP A 104 -19.62 2.46 3.07
N GLY A 105 -19.60 1.13 3.19
CA GLY A 105 -20.75 0.27 2.91
C GLY A 105 -20.92 -0.10 1.43
N PHE A 106 -20.14 0.47 0.50
CA PHE A 106 -20.18 0.05 -0.90
C PHE A 106 -19.58 -1.36 -1.07
N LYS A 107 -20.43 -2.36 -1.28
CA LYS A 107 -20.06 -3.79 -1.33
C LYS A 107 -20.13 -4.39 -2.75
N ASN A 108 -20.44 -3.60 -3.77
CA ASN A 108 -20.45 -4.07 -5.15
C ASN A 108 -19.03 -4.40 -5.62
N GLU A 109 -18.87 -5.51 -6.33
CA GLU A 109 -17.59 -5.90 -6.89
C GLU A 109 -17.14 -4.91 -7.97
N VAL A 110 -15.89 -4.44 -7.85
CA VAL A 110 -15.26 -3.56 -8.83
C VAL A 110 -13.96 -4.18 -9.30
N GLN A 111 -13.83 -4.27 -10.62
CA GLN A 111 -12.62 -4.74 -11.27
C GLN A 111 -12.03 -3.62 -12.12
N VAL A 112 -10.75 -3.32 -11.87
CA VAL A 112 -9.95 -2.40 -12.68
C VAL A 112 -8.89 -3.22 -13.42
N VAL A 113 -8.88 -3.16 -14.74
CA VAL A 113 -7.91 -3.87 -15.60
C VAL A 113 -7.14 -2.86 -16.43
N LEU A 114 -5.82 -2.89 -16.28
CA LEU A 114 -4.87 -1.98 -16.92
C LEU A 114 -3.89 -2.79 -17.76
N THR A 115 -3.91 -2.56 -19.06
CA THR A 115 -3.05 -3.29 -20.01
C THR A 115 -2.13 -2.30 -20.71
N VAL A 116 -0.82 -2.48 -20.54
CA VAL A 116 0.17 -1.69 -21.30
C VAL A 116 0.15 -2.18 -22.74
N MET A 117 -0.22 -1.29 -23.66
CA MET A 117 -0.41 -1.57 -25.08
C MET A 117 0.78 -1.12 -25.92
N SER A 118 1.45 -0.05 -25.49
CA SER A 118 2.69 0.48 -26.08
C SER A 118 3.57 1.01 -24.95
N SER A 119 4.88 0.87 -25.08
CA SER A 119 5.85 1.33 -24.09
C SER A 119 6.93 2.16 -24.74
N ASN A 120 7.07 3.40 -24.31
CA ASN A 120 8.32 4.13 -24.46
C ASN A 120 9.41 3.44 -23.61
N LYS A 121 10.68 3.53 -24.04
CA LYS A 121 11.81 2.91 -23.33
C LYS A 121 12.23 3.67 -22.08
N ASP A 122 11.94 4.96 -22.00
CA ASP A 122 12.36 5.84 -20.91
C ASP A 122 11.22 6.15 -19.93
N ILE A 123 9.95 5.91 -20.28
CA ILE A 123 8.80 6.21 -19.43
C ILE A 123 8.27 4.93 -18.79
N ASP A 124 8.17 4.92 -17.46
CA ASP A 124 7.53 3.83 -16.73
C ASP A 124 6.00 3.90 -16.90
N PRO A 125 5.30 2.80 -17.26
CA PRO A 125 3.86 2.85 -17.50
C PRO A 125 2.99 2.92 -16.24
N ASP A 126 3.57 2.94 -15.04
CA ASP A 126 2.84 2.95 -13.78
C ASP A 126 2.05 4.25 -13.54
N ILE A 127 2.66 5.41 -13.79
CA ILE A 127 1.99 6.73 -13.71
C ILE A 127 0.83 6.84 -14.72
N PRO A 128 1.02 6.62 -16.03
CA PRO A 128 -0.11 6.68 -16.98
C PRO A 128 -1.17 5.62 -16.70
N ALA A 129 -0.80 4.45 -16.13
CA ALA A 129 -1.78 3.47 -15.67
C ALA A 129 -2.63 4.02 -14.50
N LEU A 130 -2.02 4.66 -13.51
CA LEU A 130 -2.76 5.23 -12.36
C LEU A 130 -3.67 6.38 -12.79
N ILE A 131 -3.18 7.27 -13.66
CA ILE A 131 -3.97 8.36 -14.27
C ILE A 131 -5.15 7.78 -15.06
N GLY A 132 -4.90 6.77 -15.90
CA GLY A 132 -5.95 6.12 -16.68
C GLY A 132 -6.97 5.36 -15.82
N ALA A 133 -6.56 4.75 -14.70
CA ALA A 133 -7.46 4.14 -13.71
C ALA A 133 -8.43 5.18 -13.13
N SER A 134 -7.86 6.31 -12.68
CA SER A 134 -8.58 7.45 -12.12
C SER A 134 -9.61 8.00 -13.13
N ALA A 135 -9.18 8.21 -14.38
CA ALA A 135 -10.05 8.67 -15.45
C ALA A 135 -11.17 7.67 -15.77
N ALA A 136 -10.84 6.38 -15.87
CA ALA A 136 -11.83 5.33 -16.16
C ALA A 136 -12.86 5.18 -15.03
N LEU A 137 -12.45 5.33 -13.77
CA LEU A 137 -13.35 5.36 -12.60
C LEU A 137 -14.25 6.60 -12.65
N ALA A 138 -13.69 7.78 -12.90
CA ALA A 138 -14.43 9.04 -12.95
C ALA A 138 -15.55 9.04 -14.01
N ILE A 139 -15.34 8.42 -15.18
CA ILE A 139 -16.37 8.32 -16.23
C ILE A 139 -17.33 7.13 -16.06
N SER A 140 -17.09 6.23 -15.09
CA SER A 140 -17.81 4.96 -14.99
C SER A 140 -19.25 5.07 -14.43
N GLY A 141 -19.52 6.16 -13.72
CA GLY A 141 -20.74 6.36 -12.93
C GLY A 141 -20.75 5.64 -11.58
N LEU A 142 -19.73 4.87 -11.22
CA LEU A 142 -19.63 4.27 -9.88
C LEU A 142 -19.53 5.36 -8.79
N PRO A 143 -20.01 5.08 -7.56
CA PRO A 143 -19.83 6.00 -6.44
C PRO A 143 -18.35 6.00 -6.03
N PHE A 144 -17.61 6.97 -6.55
CA PHE A 144 -16.17 7.12 -6.37
C PHE A 144 -15.85 8.59 -6.10
N ASN A 145 -15.19 8.87 -4.99
CA ASN A 145 -14.86 10.20 -4.47
C ASN A 145 -13.51 10.72 -5.00
N GLY A 146 -13.16 10.36 -6.24
CA GLY A 146 -12.02 10.94 -6.96
C GLY A 146 -12.41 12.16 -7.81
N PRO A 147 -11.62 12.51 -8.83
CA PRO A 147 -10.48 11.76 -9.35
C PRO A 147 -9.20 11.90 -8.51
N VAL A 148 -8.25 11.01 -8.78
CA VAL A 148 -6.90 10.99 -8.21
C VAL A 148 -5.88 11.40 -9.27
N GLY A 149 -4.93 12.25 -8.88
CA GLY A 149 -3.72 12.56 -9.64
C GLY A 149 -2.56 11.62 -9.27
N ALA A 150 -1.54 11.56 -10.12
CA ALA A 150 -0.36 10.73 -9.89
C ALA A 150 0.90 11.45 -10.37
N ALA A 151 1.97 11.41 -9.58
CA ALA A 151 3.27 11.94 -9.97
C ALA A 151 4.39 11.03 -9.47
N ARG A 152 5.44 10.88 -10.28
CA ARG A 152 6.75 10.43 -9.79
C ARG A 152 7.64 11.65 -9.59
N VAL A 153 8.39 11.69 -8.49
CA VAL A 153 9.35 12.75 -8.17
C VAL A 153 10.74 12.16 -8.02
N GLY A 154 11.68 12.72 -8.76
CA GLY A 154 13.11 12.54 -8.55
C GLY A 154 13.74 13.74 -7.84
N PHE A 155 14.98 13.59 -7.38
CA PHE A 155 15.73 14.67 -6.75
C PHE A 155 17.22 14.57 -7.08
N THR A 156 17.80 15.68 -7.55
CA THR A 156 19.26 15.86 -7.67
C THR A 156 19.65 17.18 -7.01
N GLU A 157 20.87 17.28 -6.50
CA GLU A 157 21.38 18.54 -5.93
C GLU A 157 21.46 19.66 -6.98
N ALA A 158 21.65 19.31 -8.25
CA ALA A 158 21.80 20.26 -9.33
C ALA A 158 20.46 20.85 -9.81
N ASP A 159 19.42 20.02 -9.91
CA ASP A 159 18.15 20.40 -10.53
C ASP A 159 17.00 20.55 -9.52
N GLY A 160 17.19 20.10 -8.28
CA GLY A 160 16.13 20.02 -7.28
C GLY A 160 15.13 18.90 -7.59
N TYR A 161 13.83 19.16 -7.41
CA TYR A 161 12.78 18.20 -7.69
C TYR A 161 12.50 18.05 -9.19
N LEU A 162 12.43 16.81 -9.66
CA LEU A 162 12.13 16.45 -11.04
C LEU A 162 10.74 15.81 -11.12
N LEU A 163 9.84 16.39 -11.91
CA LEU A 163 8.52 15.80 -12.18
C LEU A 163 8.59 14.73 -13.27
N ASN A 164 8.07 13.55 -12.96
CA ASN A 164 7.99 12.36 -13.82
C ASN A 164 9.31 12.08 -14.57
N PRO A 165 10.45 11.95 -13.87
CA PRO A 165 11.72 11.61 -14.51
C PRO A 165 11.60 10.24 -15.20
N GLY A 166 12.26 10.12 -16.35
CA GLY A 166 12.38 8.85 -17.06
C GLY A 166 13.43 7.94 -16.42
N PHE A 167 13.48 6.68 -16.84
CA PHE A 167 14.44 5.68 -16.35
C PHE A 167 15.89 6.15 -16.44
N ALA A 168 16.26 6.90 -17.49
CA ALA A 168 17.61 7.44 -17.64
C ALA A 168 17.93 8.45 -16.54
N ALA A 169 17.03 9.41 -16.27
CA ALA A 169 17.23 10.45 -15.26
C ALA A 169 17.19 9.90 -13.82
N LEU A 170 16.39 8.84 -13.58
CA LEU A 170 16.31 8.20 -12.27
C LEU A 170 17.62 7.54 -11.81
N LYS A 171 18.52 7.17 -12.74
CA LYS A 171 19.81 6.55 -12.37
C LYS A 171 20.70 7.47 -11.55
N ASP A 172 20.63 8.77 -11.81
CA ASP A 172 21.41 9.79 -11.12
C ASP A 172 20.60 10.47 -10.01
N SER A 173 19.34 10.05 -9.79
CA SER A 173 18.44 10.61 -8.80
C SER A 173 18.68 10.02 -7.42
N ARG A 174 18.69 10.87 -6.40
CA ARG A 174 18.71 10.47 -4.98
C ARG A 174 17.33 10.09 -4.46
N LEU A 175 16.27 10.24 -5.26
CA LEU A 175 14.89 9.94 -4.91
C LEU A 175 14.16 9.25 -6.07
N ASP A 176 13.37 8.23 -5.76
CA ASP A 176 12.30 7.73 -6.61
C ASP A 176 11.04 7.63 -5.73
N MET A 177 10.17 8.64 -5.84
CA MET A 177 8.95 8.75 -5.05
C MET A 177 7.74 8.80 -5.96
N VAL A 178 6.78 7.91 -5.75
CA VAL A 178 5.46 8.02 -6.37
C VAL A 178 4.47 8.53 -5.32
N VAL A 179 3.70 9.54 -5.71
CA VAL A 179 2.64 10.13 -4.89
C VAL A 179 1.33 10.09 -5.67
N ALA A 180 0.24 9.79 -4.97
CA ALA A 180 -1.11 9.91 -5.49
C ALA A 180 -2.03 10.59 -4.46
N GLY A 181 -2.94 11.42 -4.95
CA GLY A 181 -3.85 12.19 -4.10
C GLY A 181 -5.04 12.75 -4.87
N THR A 182 -6.05 13.20 -4.14
CA THR A 182 -7.16 13.99 -4.67
C THR A 182 -6.78 15.45 -4.76
N LYS A 183 -7.74 16.30 -5.14
CA LYS A 183 -7.58 17.75 -5.12
C LYS A 183 -7.16 18.27 -3.74
N ASP A 184 -7.73 17.70 -2.69
CA ASP A 184 -7.64 18.25 -1.34
C ASP A 184 -6.57 17.57 -0.47
N ALA A 185 -6.21 16.31 -0.76
CA ALA A 185 -5.32 15.54 0.10
C ALA A 185 -4.45 14.54 -0.66
N VAL A 186 -3.26 14.29 -0.11
CA VAL A 186 -2.44 13.13 -0.46
C VAL A 186 -3.09 11.88 0.11
N LEU A 187 -3.06 10.78 -0.63
CA LEU A 187 -3.62 9.49 -0.22
C LEU A 187 -2.55 8.41 -0.08
N MET A 188 -1.56 8.44 -0.97
CA MET A 188 -0.57 7.37 -1.06
C MET A 188 0.80 7.95 -1.41
N VAL A 189 1.83 7.50 -0.69
CA VAL A 189 3.24 7.71 -1.02
C VAL A 189 3.96 6.36 -1.00
N GLU A 190 4.82 6.16 -1.99
CA GLU A 190 5.74 5.03 -2.07
C GLU A 190 7.09 5.54 -2.55
N SER A 191 8.16 5.39 -1.76
CA SER A 191 9.46 5.94 -2.14
C SER A 191 10.69 5.15 -1.71
N GLU A 192 11.75 5.35 -2.49
CA GLU A 192 13.14 4.94 -2.24
C GLU A 192 14.03 6.18 -2.31
N ALA A 193 14.92 6.35 -1.34
CA ALA A 193 15.75 7.54 -1.21
C ALA A 193 17.18 7.20 -0.80
N SER A 194 18.14 8.05 -1.19
CA SER A 194 19.55 7.94 -0.82
C SER A 194 19.89 8.84 0.36
N GLU A 195 19.41 8.47 1.56
CA GLU A 195 19.60 9.19 2.83
C GLU A 195 19.24 10.68 2.71
N LEU A 196 17.97 10.97 2.39
CA LEU A 196 17.46 12.34 2.32
C LEU A 196 16.87 12.78 3.66
N SER A 197 16.98 14.08 3.97
CA SER A 197 16.36 14.68 5.16
C SER A 197 14.83 14.66 5.08
N GLU A 198 14.17 14.72 6.23
CA GLU A 198 12.72 14.85 6.38
C GLU A 198 12.14 16.00 5.55
N ASP A 199 12.78 17.17 5.58
CA ASP A 199 12.33 18.37 4.85
C ASP A 199 12.30 18.15 3.34
N LEU A 200 13.36 17.52 2.80
CA LEU A 200 13.44 17.19 1.37
C LEU A 200 12.40 16.13 0.97
N MET A 201 12.15 15.14 1.83
CA MET A 201 11.13 14.12 1.60
C MET A 201 9.72 14.72 1.62
N LEU A 202 9.41 15.56 2.61
CA LEU A 202 8.11 16.24 2.68
C LEU A 202 7.92 17.22 1.52
N GLY A 203 8.96 17.99 1.17
CA GLY A 203 8.93 18.89 0.02
C GLY A 203 8.65 18.16 -1.29
N ALA A 204 9.18 16.95 -1.48
CA ALA A 204 8.89 16.11 -2.65
C ALA A 204 7.40 15.69 -2.70
N VAL A 205 6.81 15.33 -1.55
CA VAL A 205 5.38 14.99 -1.46
C VAL A 205 4.50 16.18 -1.84
N LEU A 206 4.81 17.37 -1.31
CA LEU A 206 4.07 18.59 -1.60
C LEU A 206 4.22 19.03 -3.05
N TYR A 207 5.43 18.96 -3.60
CA TYR A 207 5.71 19.22 -5.01
C TYR A 207 4.88 18.31 -5.92
N ALA A 208 4.88 17.00 -5.63
CA ALA A 208 4.08 16.02 -6.35
C ALA A 208 2.58 16.36 -6.33
N HIS A 209 2.04 16.68 -5.14
CA HIS A 209 0.62 16.98 -4.93
C HIS A 209 0.20 18.25 -5.66
N GLN A 210 1.07 19.26 -5.70
CA GLN A 210 0.84 20.49 -6.46
C GLN A 210 0.83 20.23 -7.98
N GLU A 211 1.84 19.53 -8.49
CA GLU A 211 1.97 19.28 -9.94
C GLU A 211 0.84 18.39 -10.48
N MET A 212 0.42 17.38 -9.73
CA MET A 212 -0.63 16.44 -10.17
C MET A 212 -2.03 17.07 -10.28
N GLN A 213 -2.24 18.29 -9.78
CA GLN A 213 -3.53 18.99 -9.92
C GLN A 213 -3.93 19.21 -11.38
N ALA A 214 -2.97 19.39 -12.28
CA ALA A 214 -3.23 19.51 -13.72
C ALA A 214 -3.90 18.23 -14.28
N VAL A 215 -3.50 17.06 -13.77
CA VAL A 215 -4.12 15.77 -14.14
C VAL A 215 -5.56 15.70 -13.66
N ILE A 216 -5.79 16.05 -12.38
CA ILE A 216 -7.11 16.00 -11.74
C ILE A 216 -8.09 16.87 -12.52
N GLN A 217 -7.70 18.11 -12.82
CA GLN A 217 -8.52 19.06 -13.59
C GLN A 217 -8.93 18.47 -14.95
N VAL A 218 -7.99 17.89 -15.71
CA VAL A 218 -8.30 17.33 -17.03
C VAL A 218 -9.21 16.10 -16.94
N ILE A 219 -9.09 15.29 -15.88
CA ILE A 219 -10.00 14.17 -15.65
C ILE A 219 -11.41 14.66 -15.30
N GLU A 220 -11.54 15.71 -14.48
CA GLU A 220 -12.83 16.34 -14.18
C GLU A 220 -13.50 16.88 -15.45
N GLU A 221 -12.73 17.55 -16.31
CA GLU A 221 -13.22 18.03 -17.62
C GLU A 221 -13.68 16.86 -18.51
N LEU A 222 -12.90 15.78 -18.60
CA LEU A 222 -13.28 14.57 -19.35
C LEU A 222 -14.56 13.94 -18.79
N ALA A 223 -14.70 13.86 -17.47
CA ALA A 223 -15.87 13.31 -16.81
C ALA A 223 -17.12 14.18 -17.00
N SER A 224 -16.96 15.51 -17.07
CA SER A 224 -18.08 16.41 -17.38
C SER A 224 -18.63 16.20 -18.80
N GLU A 225 -17.77 15.83 -19.76
CA GLU A 225 -18.14 15.69 -21.17
C GLU A 225 -18.58 14.26 -21.55
N ALA A 226 -17.91 13.25 -20.99
CA ALA A 226 -18.06 11.85 -21.37
C ALA A 226 -18.51 10.93 -20.23
N GLY A 227 -18.71 11.46 -19.02
CA GLY A 227 -19.09 10.69 -17.85
C GLY A 227 -20.48 10.06 -17.97
N LYS A 228 -20.60 8.79 -17.56
CA LYS A 228 -21.90 8.15 -17.43
C LYS A 228 -22.65 8.71 -16.21
N PRO A 229 -23.99 8.68 -16.20
CA PRO A 229 -24.76 9.03 -15.02
C PRO A 229 -24.27 8.27 -13.79
N LYS A 230 -24.14 8.99 -12.67
CA LYS A 230 -23.82 8.37 -11.38
C LYS A 230 -24.87 7.32 -11.03
N TRP A 231 -24.44 6.23 -10.40
CA TRP A 231 -25.36 5.22 -9.91
C TRP A 231 -26.23 5.84 -8.81
N ASP A 232 -27.51 5.50 -8.83
CA ASP A 232 -28.42 5.77 -7.72
C ASP A 232 -28.11 4.76 -6.61
N TRP A 233 -27.03 5.03 -5.88
CA TRP A 233 -26.59 4.26 -4.73
C TRP A 233 -26.71 5.13 -3.50
N GLN A 234 -27.25 4.55 -2.43
CA GLN A 234 -27.35 5.15 -1.12
C GLN A 234 -26.73 4.21 -0.11
N ALA A 235 -26.03 4.76 0.87
CA ALA A 235 -25.58 3.98 2.00
C ALA A 235 -26.80 3.45 2.76
N GLU A 236 -26.70 2.22 3.27
CA GLU A 236 -27.72 1.69 4.17
C GLU A 236 -27.82 2.62 5.39
N PRO A 237 -29.04 3.01 5.81
CA PRO A 237 -29.20 3.86 6.97
C PRO A 237 -28.68 3.13 8.21
N GLU A 238 -27.92 3.85 9.03
CA GLU A 238 -27.44 3.30 10.29
C GLU A 238 -28.63 2.98 11.22
N ASN A 239 -28.63 1.77 11.79
CA ASN A 239 -29.59 1.40 12.81
C ASN A 239 -29.20 2.03 14.16
N ILE A 240 -29.59 3.30 14.34
CA ILE A 240 -29.27 4.11 15.52
C ILE A 240 -29.72 3.41 16.82
N ALA A 241 -30.86 2.71 16.80
CA ALA A 241 -31.35 1.99 17.97
C ALA A 241 -30.38 0.87 18.40
N VAL A 242 -29.80 0.14 17.44
CA VAL A 242 -28.76 -0.88 17.74
C VAL A 242 -27.50 -0.21 18.27
N ALA A 243 -27.03 0.86 17.63
CA ALA A 243 -25.83 1.58 18.04
C ALA A 243 -25.95 2.12 19.48
N ASP A 244 -27.07 2.75 19.82
CA ASP A 244 -27.34 3.30 21.16
C ASP A 244 -27.47 2.20 22.22
N ARG A 245 -28.11 1.07 21.86
CA ARG A 245 -28.20 -0.09 22.75
C ARG A 245 -26.82 -0.70 23.02
N LEU A 246 -26.00 -0.89 21.99
CA LEU A 246 -24.63 -1.41 22.18
C LEU A 246 -23.80 -0.46 23.05
N GLN A 247 -23.87 0.85 22.78
CA GLN A 247 -23.18 1.85 23.59
C GLN A 247 -23.58 1.78 25.07
N THR A 248 -24.86 1.54 25.36
CA THR A 248 -25.42 1.48 26.72
C THR A 248 -25.12 0.15 27.41
N GLU A 249 -25.32 -0.98 26.71
CA GLU A 249 -25.27 -2.32 27.30
C GLU A 249 -23.83 -2.86 27.41
N ILE A 250 -22.97 -2.58 26.42
CA ILE A 250 -21.64 -3.18 26.34
C ILE A 250 -20.50 -2.17 26.19
N GLY A 251 -20.78 -0.88 26.03
CA GLY A 251 -19.76 0.15 25.79
C GLY A 251 -18.67 0.20 26.87
N ALA A 252 -19.07 0.13 28.14
CA ALA A 252 -18.12 0.05 29.26
C ALA A 252 -17.27 -1.24 29.22
N GLY A 253 -17.89 -2.37 28.86
CA GLY A 253 -17.18 -3.64 28.70
C GLY A 253 -16.14 -3.61 27.58
N ILE A 254 -16.45 -2.96 26.46
CA ILE A 254 -15.48 -2.75 25.37
C ILE A 254 -14.33 -1.87 25.84
N GLU A 255 -14.61 -0.78 26.56
CA GLU A 255 -13.59 0.11 27.11
C GLU A 255 -12.65 -0.63 28.07
N GLU A 256 -13.19 -1.46 28.97
CA GLU A 256 -12.43 -2.34 29.86
C GLU A 256 -11.63 -3.41 29.08
N ALA A 257 -12.18 -3.97 28.02
CA ALA A 257 -11.48 -4.94 27.18
C ALA A 257 -10.25 -4.30 26.49
N TYR A 258 -10.34 -3.05 26.06
CA TYR A 258 -9.20 -2.30 25.51
C TYR A 258 -8.19 -1.81 26.57
N LEU A 259 -8.42 -2.06 27.86
CA LEU A 259 -7.39 -1.93 28.91
C LEU A 259 -6.54 -3.21 29.07
N VAL A 260 -6.95 -4.31 28.44
CA VAL A 260 -6.17 -5.54 28.42
C VAL A 260 -5.05 -5.41 27.39
N THR A 261 -3.81 -5.43 27.87
CA THR A 261 -2.62 -5.21 27.04
C THR A 261 -2.33 -6.41 26.14
N ASP A 262 -2.48 -7.64 26.65
CA ASP A 262 -2.27 -8.87 25.89
C ASP A 262 -3.27 -8.97 24.73
N LYS A 263 -2.74 -9.17 23.51
CA LYS A 263 -3.55 -9.21 22.29
C LYS A 263 -4.54 -10.37 22.26
N GLN A 264 -4.12 -11.56 22.68
CA GLN A 264 -4.97 -12.75 22.61
C GLN A 264 -6.11 -12.67 23.62
N GLU A 265 -5.80 -12.27 24.85
CA GLU A 265 -6.80 -12.09 25.90
C GLU A 265 -7.80 -11.00 25.52
N ARG A 266 -7.33 -9.87 24.99
CA ARG A 266 -8.21 -8.80 24.48
C ARG A 266 -9.13 -9.29 23.38
N THR A 267 -8.61 -10.05 22.42
CA THR A 267 -9.38 -10.59 21.28
C THR A 267 -10.48 -11.53 21.75
N VAL A 268 -10.19 -12.40 22.73
CA VAL A 268 -11.18 -13.30 23.33
C VAL A 268 -12.28 -12.50 24.03
N ARG A 269 -11.93 -11.52 24.87
CA ARG A 269 -12.92 -10.70 25.59
C ARG A 269 -13.83 -9.91 24.64
N LEU A 270 -13.28 -9.29 23.60
CA LEU A 270 -14.08 -8.59 22.58
C LEU A 270 -14.98 -9.56 21.81
N GLY A 271 -14.50 -10.77 21.52
CA GLY A 271 -15.28 -11.85 20.91
C GLY A 271 -16.47 -12.27 21.76
N ASP A 272 -16.26 -12.45 23.07
CA ASP A 272 -17.31 -12.83 24.02
C ASP A 272 -18.38 -11.72 24.17
N LEU A 273 -17.95 -10.46 24.28
CA LEU A 273 -18.85 -9.30 24.31
C LEU A 273 -19.70 -9.22 23.04
N ARG A 274 -19.09 -9.42 21.87
CA ARG A 274 -19.80 -9.42 20.59
C ARG A 274 -20.77 -10.58 20.48
N ALA A 275 -20.39 -11.78 20.87
CA ALA A 275 -21.26 -12.95 20.87
C ALA A 275 -22.46 -12.77 21.82
N GLY A 276 -22.24 -12.20 23.01
CA GLY A 276 -23.30 -11.87 23.95
C GLY A 276 -24.26 -10.80 23.42
N ALA A 277 -23.74 -9.78 22.74
CA ALA A 277 -24.55 -8.75 22.09
C ALA A 277 -25.41 -9.33 20.97
N ILE A 278 -24.85 -10.20 20.12
CA ILE A 278 -25.61 -10.90 19.07
C ILE A 278 -26.73 -11.74 19.69
N ALA A 279 -26.43 -12.53 20.73
CA ALA A 279 -27.41 -13.37 21.40
C ALA A 279 -28.57 -12.58 22.05
N THR A 280 -28.32 -11.32 22.44
CA THR A 280 -29.30 -10.47 23.12
C THR A 280 -30.12 -9.63 22.15
N LEU A 281 -29.50 -9.15 21.07
CA LEU A 281 -30.11 -8.18 20.13
C LEU A 281 -30.78 -8.84 18.92
N VAL A 282 -30.30 -10.01 18.49
CA VAL A 282 -30.86 -10.75 17.36
C VAL A 282 -31.97 -11.67 17.87
N VAL A 283 -33.21 -11.26 17.71
CA VAL A 283 -34.41 -12.04 18.11
C VAL A 283 -35.13 -12.60 16.87
N GLU A 284 -35.73 -13.78 17.02
CA GLU A 284 -36.45 -14.43 15.91
C GLU A 284 -37.65 -13.57 15.47
N GLY A 285 -37.68 -13.21 14.18
CA GLY A 285 -38.69 -12.31 13.62
C GLY A 285 -38.48 -10.82 13.89
N GLY A 286 -37.34 -10.42 14.47
CA GLY A 286 -36.95 -9.02 14.65
C GLY A 286 -36.29 -8.40 13.42
N ASP A 287 -36.21 -7.07 13.41
CA ASP A 287 -35.60 -6.29 12.32
C ASP A 287 -34.07 -6.17 12.41
N ILE A 288 -33.46 -6.67 13.48
CA ILE A 288 -32.01 -6.61 13.71
C ILE A 288 -31.39 -7.94 13.30
N ASN A 289 -30.49 -7.91 12.32
CA ASN A 289 -29.72 -9.07 11.91
C ASN A 289 -28.32 -9.09 12.56
N GLU A 290 -27.61 -10.20 12.39
CA GLU A 290 -26.27 -10.34 12.96
C GLU A 290 -25.27 -9.32 12.38
N ASP A 291 -25.34 -9.03 11.08
CA ASP A 291 -24.42 -8.08 10.43
C ASP A 291 -24.61 -6.65 10.95
N ASP A 292 -25.85 -6.23 11.25
CA ASP A 292 -26.13 -4.92 11.87
C ASP A 292 -25.39 -4.77 13.21
N VAL A 293 -25.46 -5.80 14.06
CA VAL A 293 -24.77 -5.83 15.36
C VAL A 293 -23.25 -5.81 15.16
N ARG A 294 -22.75 -6.59 14.20
CA ARG A 294 -21.31 -6.68 13.91
C ARG A 294 -20.74 -5.36 13.39
N GLU A 295 -21.45 -4.67 12.51
CA GLU A 295 -21.03 -3.36 11.99
C GLU A 295 -21.09 -2.28 13.06
N ALA A 296 -22.18 -2.21 13.83
CA ALA A 296 -22.33 -1.25 14.92
C ALA A 296 -21.29 -1.48 16.05
N PHE A 297 -20.97 -2.75 16.36
CA PHE A 297 -19.91 -3.09 17.30
C PHE A 297 -18.55 -2.55 16.83
N LYS A 298 -18.17 -2.81 15.57
CA LYS A 298 -16.90 -2.30 14.99
C LYS A 298 -16.82 -0.77 15.03
N LYS A 299 -17.92 -0.07 14.73
CA LYS A 299 -17.98 1.39 14.83
C LYS A 299 -17.78 1.88 16.27
N LEU A 300 -18.39 1.19 17.24
CA LEU A 300 -18.25 1.50 18.65
C LEU A 300 -16.80 1.27 19.14
N GLU A 301 -16.16 0.18 18.75
CA GLU A 301 -14.73 -0.07 19.02
C GLU A 301 -13.86 1.07 18.49
N LYS A 302 -14.05 1.43 17.20
CA LYS A 302 -13.35 2.53 16.55
C LYS A 302 -13.52 3.83 17.33
N LYS A 303 -14.74 4.18 17.72
CA LYS A 303 -15.07 5.40 18.48
C LYS A 303 -14.39 5.40 19.86
N ILE A 304 -14.42 4.30 20.59
CA ILE A 304 -13.83 4.19 21.94
C ILE A 304 -12.32 4.37 21.88
N VAL A 305 -11.63 3.58 21.05
CA VAL A 305 -10.16 3.61 20.96
C VAL A 305 -9.66 4.99 20.52
N ARG A 306 -10.27 5.56 19.48
CA ARG A 306 -9.89 6.90 18.96
C ARG A 306 -10.18 8.00 19.98
N GLY A 307 -11.32 7.94 20.66
CA GLY A 307 -11.68 8.89 21.70
C GLY A 307 -10.67 8.92 22.85
N ARG A 308 -10.19 7.75 23.30
CA ARG A 308 -9.16 7.65 24.35
C ARG A 308 -7.83 8.25 23.92
N ILE A 309 -7.39 7.94 22.70
CA ILE A 309 -6.15 8.47 22.11
C ILE A 309 -6.20 10.01 22.04
N ILE A 310 -7.30 10.59 21.55
CA ILE A 310 -7.45 12.05 21.44
C ILE A 310 -7.49 12.73 22.82
N ARG A 311 -8.02 12.07 23.85
CA ARG A 311 -8.02 12.58 25.23
C ARG A 311 -6.67 12.46 25.93
N GLY A 312 -5.65 11.90 25.28
CA GLY A 312 -4.32 11.73 25.86
C GLY A 312 -4.26 10.63 26.93
N GLU A 313 -5.22 9.72 26.91
CA GLU A 313 -5.19 8.54 27.79
C GLU A 313 -4.13 7.53 27.32
N PRO A 314 -3.66 6.64 28.22
CA PRO A 314 -2.80 5.53 27.81
C PRO A 314 -3.44 4.70 26.69
N ARG A 315 -2.61 4.30 25.72
CA ARG A 315 -2.99 3.44 24.59
C ARG A 315 -3.37 2.04 25.06
N ILE A 316 -3.77 1.19 24.11
CA ILE A 316 -4.24 -0.18 24.35
C ILE A 316 -3.23 -1.00 25.19
N ASP A 317 -1.93 -0.81 24.95
CA ASP A 317 -0.85 -1.50 25.67
C ASP A 317 -0.23 -0.65 26.81
N GLY A 318 -0.89 0.44 27.19
CA GLY A 318 -0.47 1.34 28.28
C GLY A 318 0.59 2.37 27.90
N ARG A 319 1.09 2.39 26.64
CA ARG A 319 2.04 3.39 26.18
C ARG A 319 1.42 4.78 25.99
N ASP A 320 2.27 5.79 25.98
CA ASP A 320 1.94 7.10 25.41
C ASP A 320 2.09 7.12 23.87
N SER A 321 1.85 8.27 23.26
CA SER A 321 1.93 8.49 21.81
C SER A 321 3.33 8.39 21.21
N THR A 322 4.40 8.43 22.02
CA THR A 322 5.79 8.52 21.57
C THR A 322 6.65 7.32 21.93
N THR A 323 6.20 6.50 22.88
CA THR A 323 6.94 5.35 23.40
C THR A 323 6.98 4.21 22.39
N VAL A 324 8.18 3.70 22.11
CA VAL A 324 8.43 2.50 21.30
C VAL A 324 8.31 1.25 22.20
N ARG A 325 7.81 0.13 21.67
CA ARG A 325 7.76 -1.14 22.41
C ARG A 325 9.17 -1.66 22.73
N PRO A 326 9.32 -2.56 23.73
CA PRO A 326 10.60 -3.19 24.05
C PRO A 326 11.23 -3.84 22.81
N VAL A 327 12.54 -3.60 22.62
CA VAL A 327 13.32 -4.15 21.51
C VAL A 327 14.30 -5.18 22.05
N ALA A 328 14.31 -6.37 21.45
CA ALA A 328 15.30 -7.42 21.69
C ALA A 328 15.96 -7.81 20.37
N VAL A 329 17.28 -7.99 20.40
CA VAL A 329 18.10 -8.25 19.23
C VAL A 329 19.06 -9.40 19.52
N GLU A 330 19.13 -10.36 18.62
CA GLU A 330 20.12 -11.44 18.61
C GLU A 330 20.68 -11.58 17.19
N VAL A 331 21.97 -11.85 17.05
CA VAL A 331 22.67 -12.10 15.78
C VAL A 331 23.42 -13.42 15.86
N GLY A 332 23.69 -14.06 14.72
CA GLY A 332 24.32 -15.39 14.71
C GLY A 332 23.41 -16.50 15.25
N LEU A 333 22.08 -16.32 15.20
CA LEU A 333 21.07 -17.26 15.67
C LEU A 333 21.18 -18.64 15.00
N LEU A 334 21.40 -18.66 13.68
CA LEU A 334 21.40 -19.88 12.88
C LEU A 334 22.83 -20.30 12.52
N PRO A 335 23.29 -21.50 12.95
CA PRO A 335 24.71 -21.87 12.90
C PRO A 335 25.26 -22.11 11.48
N SER A 336 24.39 -22.41 10.51
CA SER A 336 24.81 -22.81 9.15
C SER A 336 24.51 -21.74 8.08
N THR A 337 23.98 -20.58 8.46
CA THR A 337 23.70 -19.48 7.52
C THR A 337 24.89 -18.54 7.43
N HIS A 338 25.02 -17.80 6.33
CA HIS A 338 26.10 -16.80 6.21
C HIS A 338 25.93 -15.66 7.23
N GLY A 339 24.70 -15.18 7.44
CA GLY A 339 24.38 -14.30 8.55
C GLY A 339 22.91 -14.41 8.92
N SER A 340 22.60 -14.22 10.19
CA SER A 340 21.25 -14.35 10.74
C SER A 340 21.00 -13.40 11.89
N ALA A 341 19.75 -12.95 12.02
CA ALA A 341 19.31 -12.10 13.11
C ALA A 341 17.89 -12.46 13.55
N LEU A 342 17.63 -12.36 14.86
CA LEU A 342 16.30 -12.30 15.44
C LEU A 342 16.07 -10.88 15.91
N PHE A 343 15.08 -10.21 15.32
CA PHE A 343 14.64 -8.89 15.75
C PHE A 343 13.23 -9.00 16.33
N THR A 344 13.06 -8.59 17.58
CA THR A 344 11.76 -8.55 18.26
C THR A 344 11.48 -7.13 18.73
N ARG A 345 10.30 -6.59 18.40
CA ARG A 345 9.79 -5.32 18.91
C ARG A 345 8.36 -5.51 19.43
N GLY A 346 8.21 -5.58 20.75
CA GLY A 346 6.97 -6.02 21.39
C GLY A 346 6.54 -7.39 20.87
N GLU A 347 5.31 -7.50 20.38
CA GLU A 347 4.71 -8.73 19.81
C GLU A 347 4.86 -8.81 18.27
N THR A 348 5.90 -8.19 17.71
CA THR A 348 6.28 -8.34 16.31
C THR A 348 7.71 -8.87 16.24
N GLN A 349 7.90 -9.96 15.51
CA GLN A 349 9.18 -10.66 15.45
C GLN A 349 9.50 -11.12 14.02
N ALA A 350 10.77 -10.96 13.66
CA ALA A 350 11.31 -11.41 12.38
C ALA A 350 12.62 -12.15 12.58
N ILE A 351 12.70 -13.37 12.04
CA ILE A 351 13.98 -14.05 11.77
C ILE A 351 14.42 -13.62 10.38
N VAL A 352 15.59 -13.01 10.28
CA VAL A 352 16.14 -12.54 9.01
C VAL A 352 17.47 -13.22 8.72
N VAL A 353 17.64 -13.69 7.48
CA VAL A 353 18.81 -14.43 7.04
C VAL A 353 19.39 -13.80 5.79
N THR A 354 20.71 -13.62 5.78
CA THR A 354 21.49 -13.20 4.63
C THR A 354 22.21 -14.39 4.02
N THR A 355 22.23 -14.46 2.70
CA THR A 355 22.99 -15.45 1.92
C THR A 355 23.78 -14.76 0.83
N LEU A 356 25.10 -14.97 0.83
CA LEU A 356 26.01 -14.57 -0.24
C LEU A 356 26.10 -15.64 -1.33
N GLY A 357 26.07 -15.20 -2.58
CA GLY A 357 26.22 -16.04 -3.77
C GLY A 357 27.18 -15.42 -4.78
N SER A 358 27.51 -16.19 -5.81
CA SER A 358 28.30 -15.69 -6.93
C SER A 358 27.49 -14.72 -7.79
N LEU A 359 28.15 -13.98 -8.68
CA LEU A 359 27.45 -13.11 -9.65
C LEU A 359 26.50 -13.87 -10.59
N ARG A 360 26.68 -15.19 -10.74
CA ARG A 360 25.77 -16.03 -11.54
C ARG A 360 24.43 -16.27 -10.87
N ASP A 361 24.35 -16.06 -9.57
CA ASP A 361 23.13 -16.22 -8.77
C ASP A 361 22.25 -14.95 -8.81
N ALA A 362 22.70 -13.89 -9.50
CA ALA A 362 21.94 -12.66 -9.68
C ALA A 362 20.60 -12.94 -10.37
N GLN A 363 19.55 -12.28 -9.88
CA GLN A 363 18.21 -12.46 -10.42
C GLN A 363 18.13 -11.81 -11.80
N ARG A 364 17.76 -12.60 -12.82
CA ARG A 364 17.49 -12.09 -14.17
C ARG A 364 16.04 -11.65 -14.27
N LEU A 365 15.85 -10.36 -14.49
CA LEU A 365 14.55 -9.71 -14.65
C LEU A 365 14.33 -9.35 -16.11
N GLU A 366 13.35 -9.99 -16.73
CA GLU A 366 12.89 -9.61 -18.07
C GLU A 366 11.78 -8.55 -17.95
N THR A 367 12.11 -7.32 -18.33
CA THR A 367 11.18 -6.18 -18.31
C THR A 367 10.85 -5.72 -19.73
N LEU A 368 9.83 -4.86 -19.88
CA LEU A 368 9.55 -4.21 -21.17
C LEU A 368 10.78 -3.45 -21.69
N GLN A 369 11.51 -2.79 -20.80
CA GLN A 369 12.69 -1.97 -21.12
C GLN A 369 13.90 -2.83 -21.51
N GLY A 370 14.02 -4.05 -21.00
CA GLY A 370 15.15 -4.94 -21.28
C GLY A 370 15.36 -6.00 -20.21
N SER A 371 16.36 -6.85 -20.43
CA SER A 371 16.84 -7.77 -19.41
C SER A 371 17.73 -6.99 -18.42
N LYS A 372 17.50 -7.14 -17.12
CA LYS A 372 18.30 -6.58 -16.04
C LYS A 372 18.76 -7.71 -15.13
N GLU A 373 20.02 -7.68 -14.71
CA GLU A 373 20.50 -8.52 -13.61
C GLU A 373 20.43 -7.73 -12.31
N ASP A 374 19.88 -8.36 -11.28
CA ASP A 374 19.69 -7.77 -9.96
C ASP A 374 20.48 -8.57 -8.93
N GLY A 375 21.54 -7.94 -8.42
CA GLY A 375 22.47 -8.55 -7.46
C GLY A 375 21.93 -8.55 -6.02
N PHE A 376 20.84 -7.86 -5.74
CA PHE A 376 20.23 -7.83 -4.42
C PHE A 376 18.80 -8.35 -4.48
N MET A 377 18.44 -9.24 -3.56
CA MET A 377 17.08 -9.77 -3.42
C MET A 377 16.67 -9.70 -1.95
N LEU A 378 15.43 -9.29 -1.69
CA LEU A 378 14.83 -9.37 -0.36
C LEU A 378 13.46 -10.03 -0.47
N HIS A 379 13.32 -11.20 0.15
CA HIS A 379 12.06 -11.93 0.22
C HIS A 379 11.45 -11.81 1.62
N TYR A 380 10.15 -11.64 1.66
CA TYR A 380 9.38 -11.48 2.89
C TYR A 380 8.29 -12.54 2.90
N ASN A 381 8.21 -13.29 4.00
CA ASN A 381 7.26 -14.38 4.18
C ASN A 381 6.39 -14.10 5.41
N PHE A 382 5.07 -14.24 5.24
CA PHE A 382 4.08 -13.98 6.28
C PHE A 382 3.19 -15.21 6.51
N PRO A 383 3.68 -16.18 7.29
CA PRO A 383 2.93 -17.39 7.57
C PRO A 383 1.74 -17.12 8.52
N PRO A 384 0.65 -17.89 8.44
CA PRO A 384 -0.57 -17.65 9.20
C PRO A 384 -0.36 -17.84 10.72
N TYR A 385 0.61 -18.65 11.12
CA TYR A 385 0.96 -18.82 12.54
C TYR A 385 1.47 -17.51 13.18
N SER A 386 1.99 -16.56 12.40
CA SER A 386 2.50 -15.28 12.92
C SER A 386 1.42 -14.40 13.56
N VAL A 387 0.15 -14.66 13.23
CA VAL A 387 -1.02 -14.01 13.82
C VAL A 387 -1.88 -14.99 14.63
N GLY A 388 -1.42 -16.24 14.83
CA GLY A 388 -2.15 -17.27 15.58
C GLY A 388 -3.30 -17.90 14.79
N GLU A 389 -3.32 -17.80 13.47
CA GLU A 389 -4.40 -18.35 12.63
C GLU A 389 -3.96 -19.60 11.85
N ALA A 390 -4.94 -20.45 11.50
CA ALA A 390 -4.74 -21.49 10.51
C ALA A 390 -5.11 -20.96 9.12
N GLY A 391 -4.24 -21.17 8.13
CA GLY A 391 -4.46 -20.67 6.78
C GLY A 391 -3.81 -21.54 5.72
N ARG A 392 -4.26 -21.40 4.47
CA ARG A 392 -3.67 -22.13 3.35
C ARG A 392 -2.28 -21.56 3.02
N MET A 393 -1.25 -22.38 3.15
CA MET A 393 0.09 -22.06 2.66
C MET A 393 0.12 -22.21 1.13
N GLY A 394 0.51 -21.13 0.44
CA GLY A 394 0.54 -21.06 -1.02
C GLY A 394 1.80 -20.37 -1.53
N GLY A 395 1.73 -19.85 -2.77
CA GLY A 395 2.77 -18.94 -3.26
C GLY A 395 2.68 -17.57 -2.61
N THR A 396 3.71 -16.75 -2.82
CA THR A 396 3.81 -15.39 -2.28
C THR A 396 2.58 -14.55 -2.64
N SER A 397 1.94 -14.02 -1.60
CA SER A 397 0.78 -13.14 -1.74
C SER A 397 1.20 -11.74 -2.20
N ARG A 398 0.24 -10.97 -2.73
CA ARG A 398 0.47 -9.56 -3.12
C ARG A 398 1.00 -8.73 -1.95
N ARG A 399 0.53 -8.98 -0.73
CA ARG A 399 0.96 -8.25 0.48
C ARG A 399 2.41 -8.56 0.81
N GLU A 400 2.79 -9.83 0.75
CA GLU A 400 4.17 -10.26 0.99
C GLU A 400 5.14 -9.65 -0.03
N THR A 401 4.79 -9.66 -1.32
CA THR A 401 5.58 -8.98 -2.37
C THR A 401 5.75 -7.49 -2.08
N GLY A 402 4.68 -6.81 -1.68
CA GLY A 402 4.72 -5.38 -1.33
C GLY A 402 5.60 -5.08 -0.13
N HIS A 403 5.47 -5.84 0.96
CA HIS A 403 6.29 -5.66 2.16
C HIS A 403 7.77 -6.01 1.92
N GLY A 404 8.04 -7.05 1.13
CA GLY A 404 9.40 -7.38 0.70
C GLY A 404 10.06 -6.25 -0.09
N ARG A 405 9.34 -5.67 -1.06
CA ARG A 405 9.85 -4.51 -1.81
C ARG A 405 10.05 -3.28 -0.92
N LEU A 406 9.15 -3.02 0.04
CA LEU A 406 9.32 -1.92 0.99
C LEU A 406 10.59 -2.09 1.85
N ALA A 407 10.79 -3.27 2.44
CA ALA A 407 11.98 -3.55 3.23
C ALA A 407 13.26 -3.47 2.38
N ARG A 408 13.18 -3.91 1.12
CA ARG A 408 14.27 -3.80 0.15
C ARG A 408 14.68 -2.34 -0.08
N ARG A 409 13.72 -1.44 -0.32
CA ARG A 409 13.98 -0.01 -0.49
C ARG A 409 14.66 0.60 0.73
N GLY A 410 14.25 0.18 1.93
CA GLY A 410 14.88 0.63 3.17
C GLY A 410 16.37 0.29 3.27
N ILE A 411 16.82 -0.80 2.65
CA ILE A 411 18.21 -1.28 2.69
C ILE A 411 19.05 -0.84 1.48
N ALA A 412 18.42 -0.64 0.32
CA ALA A 412 19.13 -0.47 -0.95
C ALA A 412 20.20 0.64 -0.92
N ALA A 413 19.90 1.78 -0.29
CA ALA A 413 20.79 2.94 -0.23
C ALA A 413 22.06 2.75 0.61
N VAL A 414 22.13 1.71 1.46
CA VAL A 414 23.29 1.42 2.31
C VAL A 414 24.11 0.21 1.85
N LEU A 415 23.67 -0.46 0.79
CA LEU A 415 24.41 -1.58 0.22
C LEU A 415 25.71 -1.10 -0.44
N PRO A 416 26.79 -1.89 -0.35
CA PRO A 416 28.00 -1.60 -1.11
C PRO A 416 27.75 -1.79 -2.61
N ASP A 417 28.47 -1.01 -3.41
CA ASP A 417 28.52 -1.21 -4.86
C ASP A 417 29.09 -2.59 -5.21
N GLN A 418 28.65 -3.15 -6.33
CA GLN A 418 29.07 -4.48 -6.78
C GLN A 418 30.59 -4.56 -7.07
N ASP A 419 31.22 -3.45 -7.41
CA ASP A 419 32.69 -3.38 -7.59
C ASP A 419 33.45 -3.50 -6.26
N ALA A 420 32.87 -2.96 -5.17
CA ALA A 420 33.45 -3.02 -3.83
C ALA A 420 33.15 -4.34 -3.12
N PHE A 421 31.99 -4.95 -3.40
CA PHE A 421 31.56 -6.21 -2.81
C PHE A 421 30.91 -7.10 -3.89
N PRO A 422 31.71 -7.89 -4.65
CA PRO A 422 31.26 -8.59 -5.86
C PRO A 422 30.51 -9.90 -5.58
N TYR A 423 29.48 -9.81 -4.74
CA TYR A 423 28.61 -10.93 -4.36
C TYR A 423 27.15 -10.60 -4.69
N THR A 424 26.41 -11.63 -5.08
CA THR A 424 24.95 -11.56 -5.07
C THR A 424 24.48 -11.74 -3.63
N ILE A 425 23.55 -10.89 -3.18
CA ILE A 425 23.03 -10.87 -1.82
C ILE A 425 21.55 -11.23 -1.85
N ARG A 426 21.18 -12.29 -1.12
CA ARG A 426 19.78 -12.66 -0.88
C ARG A 426 19.47 -12.54 0.60
N VAL A 427 18.52 -11.69 0.94
CA VAL A 427 17.95 -11.55 2.28
C VAL A 427 16.57 -12.21 2.31
N VAL A 428 16.27 -12.96 3.36
CA VAL A 428 14.95 -13.56 3.60
C VAL A 428 14.50 -13.18 4.99
N SER A 429 13.31 -12.60 5.10
CA SER A 429 12.65 -12.28 6.37
C SER A 429 11.47 -13.21 6.58
N GLU A 430 11.56 -14.05 7.60
CA GLU A 430 10.49 -14.91 8.10
C GLU A 430 9.82 -14.23 9.28
N ILE A 431 8.56 -13.82 9.11
CA ILE A 431 7.79 -13.21 10.21
C ILE A 431 7.29 -14.31 11.13
N THR A 432 7.71 -14.27 12.40
CA THR A 432 7.35 -15.27 13.39
C THR A 432 6.23 -14.82 14.32
N GLU A 433 6.11 -13.51 14.56
CA GLU A 433 5.02 -12.87 15.32
C GLU A 433 4.65 -11.55 14.66
N SER A 434 3.37 -11.17 14.70
CA SER A 434 2.89 -9.93 14.09
C SER A 434 1.81 -9.22 14.91
N ASN A 435 2.18 -8.08 15.49
CA ASN A 435 1.25 -7.11 16.05
C ASN A 435 1.64 -5.66 15.75
N GLY A 436 2.06 -5.38 14.51
CA GLY A 436 2.39 -4.03 14.06
C GLY A 436 3.66 -4.01 13.22
N SER A 437 3.57 -3.40 12.03
CA SER A 437 4.63 -3.20 11.03
C SER A 437 5.80 -4.20 11.04
N SER A 438 5.49 -5.46 10.71
CA SER A 438 6.47 -6.51 10.47
C SER A 438 7.44 -6.18 9.32
N SER A 439 7.05 -5.38 8.33
CA SER A 439 7.94 -4.91 7.28
C SER A 439 9.08 -4.04 7.81
N MET A 440 8.83 -3.24 8.85
CA MET A 440 9.88 -2.42 9.49
C MET A 440 10.77 -3.26 10.41
N ALA A 441 10.23 -4.31 11.04
CA ALA A 441 11.04 -5.33 11.70
C ALA A 441 11.97 -6.05 10.70
N SER A 442 11.50 -6.33 9.47
CA SER A 442 12.34 -6.87 8.40
C SER A 442 13.48 -5.94 8.01
N VAL A 443 13.29 -4.62 7.99
CA VAL A 443 14.39 -3.66 7.73
C VAL A 443 15.46 -3.79 8.81
N CYS A 444 15.07 -3.71 10.09
CA CYS A 444 16.02 -3.82 11.20
C CYS A 444 16.77 -5.16 11.17
N GLY A 445 16.04 -6.27 11.03
CA GLY A 445 16.63 -7.61 10.95
C GLY A 445 17.53 -7.78 9.72
N SER A 446 17.22 -7.13 8.59
CA SER A 446 18.05 -7.16 7.39
C SER A 446 19.38 -6.45 7.63
N SER A 447 19.35 -5.26 8.24
CA SER A 447 20.58 -4.53 8.60
C SER A 447 21.49 -5.39 9.46
N LEU A 448 20.93 -6.07 10.47
CA LEU A 448 21.66 -6.94 11.39
C LEU A 448 22.22 -8.19 10.70
N ALA A 449 21.39 -8.91 9.95
CA ALA A 449 21.80 -10.14 9.27
C ALA A 449 22.82 -9.89 8.15
N LEU A 450 22.78 -8.72 7.50
CA LEU A 450 23.79 -8.30 6.52
C LEU A 450 25.14 -8.05 7.19
N MET A 451 25.15 -7.37 8.33
CA MET A 451 26.38 -7.14 9.11
C MET A 451 26.96 -8.45 9.67
N ASP A 452 26.11 -9.36 10.17
CA ASP A 452 26.51 -10.69 10.63
C ASP A 452 27.14 -11.53 9.50
N ALA A 453 26.63 -11.39 8.28
CA ALA A 453 27.20 -12.02 7.08
C ALA A 453 28.50 -11.35 6.56
N GLY A 454 28.98 -10.29 7.22
CA GLY A 454 30.18 -9.55 6.80
C GLY A 454 29.97 -8.64 5.59
N VAL A 455 28.72 -8.29 5.24
CA VAL A 455 28.44 -7.30 4.18
C VAL A 455 28.82 -5.90 4.69
N PRO A 456 29.70 -5.17 4.00
CA PRO A 456 30.15 -3.85 4.43
C PRO A 456 29.10 -2.77 4.11
N LEU A 457 28.04 -2.70 4.93
CA LEU A 457 27.04 -1.65 4.80
C LEU A 457 27.62 -0.26 5.10
N LYS A 458 27.14 0.76 4.39
CA LYS A 458 27.50 2.16 4.64
C LYS A 458 27.18 2.60 6.08
N ALA A 459 26.01 2.21 6.58
CA ALA A 459 25.52 2.48 7.92
C ALA A 459 24.41 1.48 8.30
N PRO A 460 24.15 1.26 9.60
CA PRO A 460 22.98 0.50 10.04
C PRO A 460 21.68 1.24 9.69
N VAL A 461 20.65 0.46 9.35
CA VAL A 461 19.31 0.97 9.02
C VAL A 461 18.29 0.42 10.01
N ALA A 462 17.39 1.29 10.46
CA ALA A 462 16.21 0.90 11.22
C ALA A 462 14.93 1.41 10.54
N GLY A 463 13.79 0.87 10.94
CA GLY A 463 12.49 1.32 10.47
C GLY A 463 11.41 1.28 11.54
N ILE A 464 10.41 2.14 11.40
CA ILE A 464 9.27 2.26 12.31
C ILE A 464 7.99 2.60 11.55
N ALA A 465 6.84 2.20 12.11
CA ALA A 465 5.54 2.64 11.65
C ALA A 465 4.91 3.61 12.64
N MET A 466 4.29 4.64 12.10
CA MET A 466 3.58 5.69 12.79
C MET A 466 2.11 5.63 12.37
N GLY A 467 1.22 6.02 13.28
CA GLY A 467 -0.20 6.17 13.01
C GLY A 467 -0.67 7.60 13.22
N LEU A 468 -1.83 7.91 12.65
CA LEU A 468 -2.56 9.14 12.94
C LEU A 468 -4.00 8.79 13.33
N VAL A 469 -4.50 9.43 14.38
CA VAL A 469 -5.93 9.54 14.66
C VAL A 469 -6.30 11.01 14.59
N LYS A 470 -7.33 11.33 13.81
CA LYS A 470 -7.86 12.67 13.61
C LYS A 470 -9.37 12.68 13.80
N GLU A 471 -9.82 13.48 14.74
CA GLU A 471 -11.23 13.79 14.99
C GLU A 471 -11.46 15.30 14.83
N GLU A 472 -12.71 15.74 14.84
CA GLU A 472 -13.02 17.18 14.84
C GLU A 472 -12.39 17.92 16.04
N SER A 473 -12.21 17.22 17.16
CA SER A 473 -11.64 17.76 18.39
C SER A 473 -10.10 17.86 18.39
N GLY A 474 -9.41 17.28 17.40
CA GLY A 474 -7.95 17.32 17.32
C GLY A 474 -7.33 16.11 16.63
N PHE A 475 -6.01 15.98 16.71
CA PHE A 475 -5.28 14.83 16.18
C PHE A 475 -4.19 14.35 17.15
N ALA A 476 -3.83 13.08 17.02
CA ALA A 476 -2.72 12.45 17.73
C ALA A 476 -1.87 11.64 16.76
N VAL A 477 -0.55 11.83 16.82
CA VAL A 477 0.44 11.02 16.10
C VAL A 477 0.92 9.92 17.04
N LEU A 478 0.93 8.67 16.57
CA LEU A 478 1.27 7.49 17.36
C LEU A 478 2.56 6.85 16.85
N THR A 479 3.50 6.61 17.76
CA THR A 479 4.77 5.95 17.45
C THR A 479 4.67 4.45 17.70
N ASP A 480 5.20 3.66 16.76
CA ASP A 480 5.24 2.19 16.82
C ASP A 480 3.85 1.57 17.08
N ILE A 481 2.95 1.76 16.12
CA ILE A 481 1.55 1.35 16.23
C ILE A 481 1.37 -0.17 16.34
N LEU A 482 0.33 -0.56 17.08
CA LEU A 482 -0.19 -1.92 17.14
C LEU A 482 -1.02 -2.27 15.89
N GLY A 483 -1.35 -3.55 15.70
CA GLY A 483 -2.23 -3.96 14.61
C GLY A 483 -3.62 -3.32 14.66
N ASP A 484 -4.19 -3.22 15.87
CA ASP A 484 -5.51 -2.59 16.09
C ASP A 484 -5.46 -1.08 15.77
N GLU A 485 -4.38 -0.40 16.14
CA GLU A 485 -4.20 1.03 15.90
C GLU A 485 -4.01 1.37 14.41
N ASP A 486 -3.40 0.49 13.61
CA ASP A 486 -3.40 0.62 12.15
C ASP A 486 -4.83 0.50 11.61
N HIS A 487 -5.58 -0.54 12.02
CA HIS A 487 -6.92 -0.77 11.49
C HIS A 487 -7.91 0.36 11.83
N LEU A 488 -7.76 0.97 13.00
CA LEU A 488 -8.67 2.01 13.51
C LEU A 488 -8.18 3.46 13.24
N GLY A 489 -6.92 3.62 12.87
CA GLY A 489 -6.30 4.90 12.51
C GLY A 489 -6.66 5.39 11.11
N ASP A 490 -6.37 6.66 10.86
CA ASP A 490 -6.63 7.35 9.58
C ASP A 490 -5.43 7.31 8.63
N MET A 491 -4.24 6.98 9.15
CA MET A 491 -3.01 6.95 8.38
C MET A 491 -2.05 5.89 8.92
N ASP A 492 -1.46 5.12 8.02
CA ASP A 492 -0.28 4.26 8.27
C ASP A 492 0.92 4.88 7.54
N PHE A 493 1.93 5.27 8.31
CA PHE A 493 3.14 5.91 7.82
C PHE A 493 4.36 5.12 8.23
N LYS A 494 5.15 4.67 7.27
CA LYS A 494 6.36 3.88 7.51
C LYS A 494 7.57 4.64 7.03
N VAL A 495 8.57 4.74 7.90
CA VAL A 495 9.85 5.38 7.61
C VAL A 495 10.98 4.41 7.96
N ALA A 496 11.93 4.28 7.04
CA ALA A 496 13.18 3.58 7.24
C ALA A 496 14.35 4.51 6.88
N GLY A 497 15.46 4.37 7.59
CA GLY A 497 16.61 5.23 7.39
C GLY A 497 17.80 4.88 8.26
N THR A 498 18.88 5.60 8.02
CA THR A 498 20.07 5.63 8.87
C THR A 498 20.01 6.84 9.80
N SER A 499 21.05 7.07 10.59
CA SER A 499 21.18 8.34 11.33
C SER A 499 21.40 9.56 10.44
N ALA A 500 21.73 9.38 9.15
CA ALA A 500 22.00 10.47 8.22
C ALA A 500 20.78 10.88 7.39
N GLY A 501 19.78 10.01 7.25
CA GLY A 501 18.55 10.34 6.55
C GLY A 501 17.69 9.14 6.19
N ILE A 502 16.58 9.44 5.52
CA ILE A 502 15.55 8.48 5.10
C ILE A 502 16.02 7.71 3.87
N THR A 503 15.82 6.40 3.90
CA THR A 503 16.07 5.48 2.77
C THR A 503 14.78 4.97 2.12
N ALA A 504 13.68 4.90 2.89
CA ALA A 504 12.37 4.60 2.33
C ALA A 504 11.26 5.29 3.14
N LEU A 505 10.25 5.77 2.42
CA LEU A 505 9.03 6.32 3.00
C LEU A 505 7.80 5.73 2.29
N GLN A 506 6.87 5.21 3.07
CA GLN A 506 5.56 4.76 2.61
C GLN A 506 4.47 5.43 3.43
N MET A 507 3.43 5.91 2.77
CA MET A 507 2.27 6.54 3.40
C MET A 507 1.00 5.97 2.78
N ASP A 508 0.04 5.60 3.63
CA ASP A 508 -1.31 5.20 3.26
C ASP A 508 -2.31 5.96 4.14
N ILE A 509 -3.04 6.90 3.54
CA ILE A 509 -4.09 7.69 4.20
C ILE A 509 -5.46 7.11 3.78
N LYS A 510 -6.30 6.83 4.77
CA LYS A 510 -7.56 6.09 4.62
C LYS A 510 -8.77 7.02 4.55
#